data_AF-A0A7C6XGG0-F1
#
_entry.id   AF-A0A7C6XGG0-F1
#
_cell.length_a   1.000
_cell.length_b   1.000
_cell.length_c   1.000
_cell.angle_alpha   90.00
_cell.angle_beta   90.00
_cell.angle_gamma   90.00
#
_symmetry.space_group_name_H-M   'P 1'
#
loop_
_entity.id
_entity.type
_entity.pdbx_description
1 polymer ?
#
loop_
_entity_poly.entity_id
_entity_poly.type
_entity_poly.pdbx_seq_one_letter_code
_entity_poly.pdbx_strand_id
1 'polypeptide(L)'
;MPKRSIREQEEHDLAIRRIARARFAGTPDWETFTNPGESRHYALVLPDGQRIYPDLVARRKGAHASSYVIEVETISTVTEEEAQQWKALSDLERRFLLFIPAGHLLRARELCHRFGITVHGYRVYELTPFWIRIRNFRV
;
A
#
# COMPACT_ATOMS: atom_id res chain seq x y z
N MET A 1 14.16 -7.19 -0.52
CA MET A 1 13.40 -6.71 0.65
C MET A 1 14.35 -6.52 1.81
N PRO A 2 14.54 -5.29 2.31
CA PRO A 2 15.19 -5.08 3.60
C PRO A 2 14.49 -5.95 4.65
N LYS A 3 15.28 -6.65 5.45
CA LYS A 3 14.73 -7.64 6.37
C LYS A 3 14.14 -6.90 7.57
N ARG A 4 12.83 -6.65 7.53
CA ARG A 4 12.08 -6.12 8.68
C ARG A 4 12.39 -6.97 9.92
N SER A 5 12.52 -6.32 11.07
CA SER A 5 12.53 -7.07 12.33
C SER A 5 11.18 -7.76 12.55
N ILE A 6 11.12 -8.80 13.40
CA ILE A 6 9.86 -9.48 13.72
C ILE A 6 8.80 -8.48 14.19
N ARG A 7 9.19 -7.56 15.09
CA ARG A 7 8.31 -6.52 15.62
C ARG A 7 7.80 -5.57 14.54
N GLU A 8 8.66 -5.21 13.59
CA GLU A 8 8.27 -4.33 12.49
C GLU A 8 7.35 -5.05 11.49
N GLN A 9 7.55 -6.34 11.27
CA GLN A 9 6.63 -7.16 10.49
C GLN A 9 5.24 -7.25 11.16
N GLU A 10 5.19 -7.40 12.49
CA GLU A 10 3.93 -7.36 13.24
C GLU A 10 3.24 -5.98 13.13
N GLU A 11 4.01 -4.90 13.18
CA GLU A 11 3.53 -3.53 12.99
C GLU A 11 2.92 -3.33 11.60
N HIS A 12 3.65 -3.76 10.57
CA HIS A 12 3.24 -3.74 9.17
C HIS A 12 1.91 -4.46 8.98
N ASP A 13 1.82 -5.70 9.44
CA ASP A 13 0.62 -6.52 9.27
C ASP A 13 -0.57 -5.95 10.05
N LEU A 14 -0.32 -5.35 11.23
CA LEU A 14 -1.34 -4.64 11.99
C LEU A 14 -1.82 -3.38 11.26
N ALA A 15 -0.92 -2.63 10.64
CA ALA A 15 -1.25 -1.47 9.82
C ALA A 15 -2.15 -1.87 8.64
N ILE A 16 -1.78 -2.90 7.87
CA ILE A 16 -2.59 -3.43 6.75
C ILE A 16 -4.02 -3.73 7.20
N ARG A 17 -4.17 -4.54 8.25
CA ARG A 17 -5.50 -4.94 8.76
C ARG A 17 -6.34 -3.74 9.19
N ARG A 18 -5.72 -2.75 9.85
CA ARG A 18 -6.43 -1.56 10.32
C ARG A 18 -6.76 -0.58 9.20
N ILE A 19 -5.88 -0.42 8.22
CA ILE A 19 -6.15 0.39 7.01
C ILE A 19 -7.32 -0.21 6.25
N ALA A 20 -7.32 -1.53 6.01
CA ALA A 20 -8.41 -2.25 5.38
C ALA A 20 -9.74 -1.98 6.10
N ARG A 21 -9.74 -2.13 7.43
CA ARG A 21 -10.93 -1.89 8.26
C ARG A 21 -11.41 -0.43 8.24
N ALA A 22 -10.50 0.52 8.37
CA ALA A 22 -10.84 1.93 8.52
C ALA A 22 -11.28 2.60 7.21
N ARG A 23 -10.86 2.08 6.04
CA ARG A 23 -11.03 2.77 4.76
C ARG A 23 -11.93 2.02 3.78
N PHE A 24 -12.06 0.71 3.91
CA PHE A 24 -12.73 -0.11 2.89
C PHE A 24 -13.74 -1.11 3.48
N ALA A 25 -13.53 -1.60 4.71
CA ALA A 25 -14.52 -2.44 5.36
C ALA A 25 -15.82 -1.68 5.63
N GLY A 26 -16.95 -2.34 5.40
CA GLY A 26 -18.29 -1.77 5.62
C GLY A 26 -18.81 -0.90 4.48
N THR A 27 -18.07 -0.75 3.38
CA THR A 27 -18.59 -0.09 2.17
C THR A 27 -19.21 -1.17 1.26
N PRO A 28 -20.55 -1.25 1.10
CA PRO A 28 -21.22 -2.39 0.45
C PRO A 28 -20.74 -2.68 -0.97
N ASP A 29 -20.30 -1.63 -1.66
CA ASP A 29 -19.83 -1.65 -3.05
C ASP A 29 -18.37 -2.09 -3.20
N TRP A 30 -17.61 -2.29 -2.12
CA TRP A 30 -16.19 -2.58 -2.19
C TRP A 30 -15.86 -3.99 -1.70
N GLU A 31 -15.01 -4.67 -2.46
CA GLU A 31 -14.33 -5.89 -2.07
C GLU A 31 -12.88 -5.55 -1.72
N THR A 32 -12.42 -6.04 -0.59
CA THR A 32 -11.09 -5.73 -0.08
C THR A 32 -10.31 -7.02 0.13
N PHE A 33 -9.12 -7.07 -0.45
CA PHE A 33 -8.19 -8.19 -0.36
C PHE A 33 -6.89 -7.71 0.29
N THR A 34 -6.38 -8.46 1.27
CA THR A 34 -5.15 -8.13 2.02
C THR A 34 -4.11 -9.23 1.84
N ASN A 35 -2.84 -8.85 1.68
CA ASN A 35 -1.70 -9.77 1.67
C ASN A 35 -0.71 -9.42 2.81
N PRO A 36 -1.05 -9.58 4.10
CA PRO A 36 -0.11 -9.35 5.20
C PRO A 36 1.07 -10.34 5.16
N GLY A 37 2.25 -9.91 5.60
CA GLY A 37 3.46 -10.73 5.63
C GLY A 37 3.81 -11.34 4.27
N GLU A 38 4.04 -12.65 4.24
CA GLU A 38 4.33 -13.40 3.01
C GLU A 38 3.08 -13.99 2.34
N SER A 39 1.88 -13.60 2.78
CA SER A 39 0.65 -14.16 2.24
C SER A 39 0.42 -13.74 0.79
N ARG A 40 -0.20 -14.64 0.02
CA ARG A 40 -0.43 -14.49 -1.43
C ARG A 40 -1.91 -14.68 -1.78
N HIS A 41 -2.79 -14.08 -0.99
CA HIS A 41 -4.24 -14.26 -1.10
C HIS A 41 -4.81 -13.64 -2.37
N TYR A 42 -4.23 -12.52 -2.85
CA TYR A 42 -4.69 -11.86 -4.07
C TYR A 42 -3.53 -11.31 -4.89
N ALA A 43 -3.39 -11.81 -6.12
CA ALA A 43 -2.38 -11.35 -7.04
C ALA A 43 -2.95 -10.36 -8.06
N LEU A 44 -2.15 -9.39 -8.46
CA LEU A 44 -2.32 -8.65 -9.70
C LEU A 44 -1.42 -9.28 -10.76
N VAL A 45 -1.93 -9.40 -11.98
CA VAL A 45 -1.18 -9.91 -13.13
C VAL A 45 -0.73 -8.72 -13.94
N LEU A 46 0.58 -8.57 -14.11
CA LEU A 46 1.22 -7.58 -14.96
C LEU A 46 1.01 -7.93 -16.45
N PRO A 47 1.18 -6.97 -17.39
CA PRO A 47 1.03 -7.23 -18.82
C PRO A 47 1.91 -8.35 -19.37
N ASP A 48 3.08 -8.58 -18.78
CA ASP A 48 4.02 -9.65 -19.11
C ASP A 48 3.66 -11.02 -18.50
N GLY A 49 2.54 -11.11 -17.76
CA GLY A 49 2.08 -12.32 -17.10
C GLY A 49 2.67 -12.55 -15.71
N GLN A 50 3.60 -11.71 -15.24
CA GLN A 50 4.13 -11.81 -13.89
C GLN A 50 3.05 -11.50 -12.85
N ARG A 51 3.09 -12.20 -11.71
CA ARG A 51 2.20 -11.96 -10.57
C ARG A 51 2.88 -11.11 -9.52
N ILE A 52 2.20 -10.07 -9.07
CA ILE A 52 2.61 -9.23 -7.94
C ILE A 52 1.53 -9.22 -6.86
N TYR A 53 1.93 -9.07 -5.61
CA TYR A 53 1.07 -9.25 -4.44
C TYR A 53 1.15 -7.99 -3.58
N PRO A 54 0.33 -6.97 -3.88
CA PRO A 54 0.33 -5.76 -3.07
C PRO A 54 -0.32 -5.99 -1.71
N ASP A 55 0.04 -5.18 -0.73
CA ASP A 55 -0.49 -5.31 0.63
C ASP A 55 -2.01 -5.26 0.70
N LEU A 56 -2.63 -4.39 -0.10
CA LEU A 56 -4.08 -4.26 -0.18
C LEU A 56 -4.57 -3.95 -1.59
N VAL A 57 -5.61 -4.66 -2.02
CA VAL A 57 -6.41 -4.33 -3.20
C VAL A 57 -7.84 -4.07 -2.77
N ALA A 58 -8.34 -2.86 -3.06
CA ALA A 58 -9.75 -2.55 -2.89
C ALA A 58 -10.38 -2.36 -4.27
N ARG A 59 -11.37 -3.18 -4.61
CA ARG A 59 -12.06 -3.17 -5.91
C ARG A 59 -13.53 -2.84 -5.70
N ARG A 60 -14.09 -1.95 -6.53
CA ARG A 60 -15.53 -1.76 -6.57
C ARG A 60 -16.21 -2.93 -7.29
N LYS A 61 -17.27 -3.50 -6.71
CA LYS A 61 -18.09 -4.54 -7.32
C LYS A 61 -18.61 -4.06 -8.69
N GLY A 62 -18.51 -4.92 -9.71
CA GLY A 62 -19.00 -4.63 -11.06
C GLY A 62 -18.13 -3.68 -11.92
N ALA A 63 -17.03 -3.12 -11.39
CA ALA A 63 -16.16 -2.22 -12.14
C ALA A 63 -14.67 -2.52 -11.89
N HIS A 64 -14.10 -3.41 -12.71
CA HIS A 64 -12.70 -3.83 -12.62
C HIS A 64 -11.69 -2.67 -12.72
N ALA A 65 -12.01 -1.64 -13.53
CA ALA A 65 -11.16 -0.47 -13.74
C ALA A 65 -11.10 0.48 -12.53
N SER A 66 -12.06 0.43 -11.59
CA SER A 66 -12.05 1.23 -10.37
C SER A 66 -11.53 0.43 -9.19
N SER A 67 -10.22 0.16 -9.18
CA SER A 67 -9.54 -0.45 -8.05
C SER A 67 -8.43 0.45 -7.50
N TYR A 68 -8.30 0.45 -6.18
CA TYR A 68 -7.12 0.94 -5.48
C TYR A 68 -6.15 -0.22 -5.29
N VAL A 69 -4.89 0.05 -5.59
CA VAL A 69 -3.75 -0.81 -5.28
C VAL A 69 -2.92 -0.07 -4.25
N ILE A 70 -2.54 -0.75 -3.19
CA ILE A 70 -2.06 -0.08 -1.99
C ILE A 70 -0.87 -0.84 -1.44
N GLU A 71 0.18 -0.09 -1.15
CA GLU A 71 1.36 -0.54 -0.39
C GLU A 71 1.41 0.21 0.94
N VAL A 72 1.88 -0.47 1.97
CA VAL A 72 1.99 0.00 3.34
C VAL A 72 3.44 -0.13 3.78
N GLU A 73 4.13 0.99 3.89
CA GLU A 73 5.51 0.98 4.34
C GLU A 73 5.64 1.05 5.85
N THR A 74 6.75 0.55 6.38
CA THR A 74 7.23 0.84 7.74
C THR A 74 8.45 1.75 7.68
N ILE A 75 8.97 2.16 8.85
CA ILE A 75 10.10 3.10 8.95
C ILE A 75 11.30 2.59 8.16
N SER A 76 11.61 1.29 8.24
CA SER A 76 12.78 0.72 7.57
C SER A 76 12.58 0.41 6.08
N THR A 77 11.33 0.48 5.57
CA THR A 77 11.01 0.06 4.19
C THR A 77 10.71 1.20 3.23
N VAL A 78 10.74 2.45 3.70
CA VAL A 78 10.76 3.64 2.80
C VAL A 78 12.15 3.78 2.15
N THR A 79 12.49 2.86 1.24
CA THR A 79 13.82 2.74 0.61
C THR A 79 13.76 2.74 -0.92
N GLU A 80 14.93 2.76 -1.55
CA GLU A 80 15.05 2.74 -3.02
C GLU A 80 14.70 1.36 -3.61
N GLU A 81 14.95 0.29 -2.85
CA GLU A 81 14.60 -1.07 -3.25
C GLU A 81 13.08 -1.25 -3.31
N GLU A 82 12.34 -0.79 -2.30
CA GLU A 82 10.87 -0.86 -2.29
C GLU A 82 10.26 0.09 -3.32
N ALA A 83 10.92 1.21 -3.64
CA ALA A 83 10.48 2.09 -4.73
C ALA A 83 10.39 1.38 -6.09
N GLN A 84 11.18 0.32 -6.33
CA GLN A 84 11.05 -0.50 -7.55
C GLN A 84 9.72 -1.25 -7.59
N GLN A 85 9.27 -1.79 -6.45
CA GLN A 85 7.95 -2.44 -6.35
C GLN A 85 6.83 -1.40 -6.52
N TRP A 86 6.97 -0.23 -5.89
CA TRP A 86 5.99 0.86 -6.06
C TRP A 86 5.87 1.29 -7.51
N LYS A 87 7.00 1.34 -8.25
CA LYS A 87 7.00 1.67 -9.68
C LYS A 87 6.16 0.68 -10.48
N ALA A 88 6.44 -0.62 -10.32
CA ALA A 88 5.68 -1.68 -11.00
C ALA A 88 4.17 -1.62 -10.72
N LEU A 89 3.80 -1.27 -9.49
CA LEU A 89 2.39 -1.11 -9.10
C LEU A 89 1.77 0.19 -9.64
N SER A 90 2.55 1.27 -9.71
CA SER A 90 2.09 2.57 -10.23
C SER A 90 1.87 2.57 -11.73
N ASP A 91 2.56 1.68 -12.46
CA ASP A 91 2.43 1.54 -13.91
C ASP A 91 1.20 0.71 -14.31
N LEU A 92 0.53 0.09 -13.35
CA LEU A 92 -0.79 -0.47 -13.57
C LEU A 92 -1.80 0.66 -13.78
N GLU A 93 -2.77 0.48 -14.70
CA GLU A 93 -3.90 1.40 -14.92
C GLU A 93 -4.92 1.38 -13.76
N ARG A 94 -4.44 1.61 -12.54
CA ARG A 94 -5.17 1.56 -11.27
C ARG A 94 -4.75 2.70 -10.37
N ARG A 95 -5.54 2.99 -9.35
CA ARG A 95 -5.24 4.08 -8.41
C ARG A 95 -4.27 3.59 -7.34
N PHE A 96 -2.97 3.84 -7.54
CA PHE A 96 -1.93 3.47 -6.59
C PHE A 96 -1.92 4.41 -5.37
N LEU A 97 -2.12 3.90 -4.16
CA LEU A 97 -1.98 4.65 -2.91
C LEU A 97 -0.78 4.14 -2.13
N LEU A 98 0.04 5.05 -1.62
CA LEU A 98 1.17 4.70 -0.76
C LEU A 98 0.87 5.14 0.68
N PHE A 99 0.77 4.17 1.59
CA PHE A 99 0.65 4.40 3.02
C PHE A 99 2.03 4.41 3.66
N ILE A 100 2.32 5.48 4.39
CA ILE A 100 3.67 5.81 4.86
C ILE A 100 3.60 6.11 6.36
N PRO A 101 4.55 5.64 7.18
CA PRO A 101 4.57 5.99 8.59
C PRO A 101 4.83 7.50 8.77
N ALA A 102 4.33 8.06 9.87
CA ALA A 102 4.61 9.45 10.21
C ALA A 102 6.12 9.77 10.19
N GLY A 103 6.45 10.98 9.74
CA GLY A 103 7.83 11.44 9.57
C GLY A 103 8.48 11.07 8.23
N HIS A 104 7.91 10.15 7.43
CA HIS A 104 8.58 9.62 6.23
C HIS A 104 8.00 10.11 4.90
N LEU A 105 7.00 11.00 4.92
CA LEU A 105 6.35 11.50 3.70
C LEU A 105 7.33 12.19 2.74
N LEU A 106 8.26 12.99 3.26
CA LEU A 106 9.23 13.71 2.42
C LEU A 106 10.13 12.73 1.68
N ARG A 107 10.70 11.75 2.39
CA ARG A 107 11.54 10.70 1.79
C ARG A 107 10.79 9.90 0.73
N ALA A 108 9.55 9.48 1.02
CA ALA A 108 8.74 8.75 0.04
C ALA A 108 8.45 9.58 -1.21
N ARG A 109 8.16 10.89 -1.06
CA ARG A 109 7.97 11.81 -2.20
C ARG A 109 9.22 11.96 -3.04
N GLU A 110 10.39 12.12 -2.41
CA GLU A 110 11.67 12.18 -3.11
C GLU A 110 11.94 10.92 -3.93
N LEU A 111 11.69 9.74 -3.35
CA LEU A 111 11.80 8.46 -4.04
C LEU A 111 10.83 8.38 -5.22
N CYS A 112 9.56 8.69 -5.01
CA CYS A 112 8.57 8.70 -6.09
C CYS A 112 8.97 9.64 -7.23
N HIS A 113 9.47 10.84 -6.90
CA HIS A 113 9.94 11.78 -7.90
C HIS A 113 11.15 11.23 -8.67
N ARG A 114 12.16 10.72 -7.97
CA ARG A 114 13.39 10.18 -8.56
C ARG A 114 13.13 9.00 -9.50
N PHE A 115 12.22 8.12 -9.15
CA PHE A 115 11.90 6.90 -9.92
C PHE A 115 10.70 7.06 -10.87
N GLY A 116 10.14 8.27 -11.01
CA GLY A 116 9.01 8.53 -11.90
C GLY A 116 7.75 7.71 -11.56
N ILE A 117 7.45 7.60 -10.26
CA ILE A 117 6.35 6.81 -9.71
C ILE A 117 5.12 7.70 -9.59
N THR A 118 4.04 7.31 -10.29
CA THR A 118 2.78 8.05 -10.23
C THR A 118 1.92 7.52 -9.09
N VAL A 119 1.82 8.30 -8.02
CA VAL A 119 0.95 7.96 -6.88
C VAL A 119 -0.39 8.68 -7.07
N HIS A 120 -1.51 8.00 -6.81
CA HIS A 120 -2.83 8.64 -6.76
C HIS A 120 -3.03 9.44 -5.47
N GLY A 121 -2.36 9.05 -4.40
CA GLY A 121 -2.30 9.84 -3.17
C GLY A 121 -1.46 9.19 -2.07
N TYR A 122 -0.83 10.03 -1.26
CA TYR A 122 -0.08 9.61 -0.09
C TYR A 122 -0.98 9.57 1.14
N ARG A 123 -0.78 8.57 2.00
CA ARG A 123 -1.54 8.41 3.25
C ARG A 123 -0.57 8.24 4.40
N VAL A 124 -0.38 9.29 5.18
CA VAL A 124 0.48 9.20 6.35
C VAL A 124 -0.30 8.57 7.48
N TYR A 125 0.22 7.48 8.05
CA TYR A 125 -0.40 6.79 9.17
C TYR A 125 0.43 6.88 10.44
N GLU A 126 -0.27 6.83 11.57
CA GLU A 126 0.31 6.60 12.89
C GLU A 126 -0.44 5.46 13.54
N LEU A 127 0.31 4.42 13.91
CA LEU A 127 -0.23 3.25 14.56
C LEU A 127 -0.10 3.40 16.07
N THR A 128 -1.20 3.19 16.79
CA THR A 128 -1.20 3.10 18.26
C THR A 128 -1.63 1.69 18.67
N PRO A 129 -1.56 1.32 19.96
CA PRO A 129 -2.08 0.02 20.40
C PRO A 129 -3.57 -0.20 20.09
N PHE A 130 -4.38 0.87 19.98
CA PHE A 130 -5.84 0.76 19.91
C PHE A 130 -6.46 1.27 18.61
N TRP A 131 -5.84 2.25 17.94
CA TRP A 131 -6.38 2.84 16.71
C TRP A 131 -5.28 3.08 15.68
N ILE A 132 -5.72 3.43 14.48
CA ILE A 132 -4.85 3.97 13.43
C ILE A 132 -5.34 5.38 13.11
N ARG A 133 -4.41 6.32 12.98
CA ARG A 133 -4.71 7.66 12.49
C ARG A 133 -4.18 7.77 11.07
N ILE A 134 -5.01 8.20 10.13
CA ILE A 134 -4.62 8.35 8.72
C ILE A 134 -4.86 9.79 8.28
N ARG A 135 -3.83 10.43 7.74
CA ARG A 135 -3.90 11.76 7.13
C ARG A 135 -3.75 11.65 5.62
N ASN A 136 -4.66 12.31 4.89
CA ASN A 136 -4.70 12.26 3.44
C ASN A 136 -3.89 13.41 2.85
N PHE A 137 -2.94 13.10 1.98
CA PHE A 137 -2.20 14.08 1.20
C PHE A 137 -2.51 13.86 -0.28
N ARG A 138 -2.86 14.95 -0.97
CA ARG A 138 -2.97 14.96 -2.42
C ARG A 138 -1.58 15.11 -3.03
N VAL A 139 -1.45 14.62 -4.26
CA VAL A 139 -0.24 14.68 -5.08
C VAL A 139 -0.17 16.05 -5.75
#